data_AF-G3IK39-F1
#
_entry.id   AF-G3IK39-F1
#
_cell.length_a   1.000
_cell.length_b   1.000
_cell.length_c   1.000
_cell.angle_alpha   90.00
_cell.angle_beta   90.00
_cell.angle_gamma   90.00
#
_symmetry.space_group_name_H-M   'P 1'
#
loop_
_entity.id
_entity.type
_entity.pdbx_description
1 polymer ?
#
loop_
_entity_poly.entity_id
_entity_poly.type
_entity_poly.pdbx_seq_one_letter_code
_entity_poly.pdbx_strand_id
1 'polypeptide(L)'
;MEGQRVEVDGGIMEGGGQILRVSTALSCLLGLPLRVQKIRAGRSTPGLRPQHLSGLEMVRDLCDGHLEGAEIGSTEITFIPEKIRGGIHTADTKTAGSVCLLMQVSMPCVLFAASPSELRLKGGTNAEMAPQIDYTMMVRGTSLNMAGIFSWTFLLRHVFFGVNADKVGIEAAEVLLANLRHGGTVDEYLQDQVTSTTLSGSKPSFLLGLNTIMLNTDFFNCGIKYTDTFVSFSWSQCKVFPV
;
A
#
# COMPACT_ATOMS: atom_id res chain seq x y z
N MET A 1 9.11 -5.82 -30.83
CA MET A 1 8.26 -4.74 -30.30
C MET A 1 8.53 -4.67 -28.81
N GLU A 2 9.34 -3.71 -28.36
CA GLU A 2 9.45 -3.46 -26.92
C GLU A 2 8.07 -3.06 -26.42
N GLY A 3 7.50 -3.88 -25.53
CA GLY A 3 6.23 -3.59 -24.89
C GLY A 3 6.33 -2.28 -24.10
N GLN A 4 5.22 -1.56 -24.00
CA GLN A 4 5.11 -0.34 -23.22
C GLN A 4 5.54 -0.62 -21.76
N ARG A 5 6.64 -0.02 -21.31
CA ARG A 5 7.17 -0.10 -19.94
C ARG A 5 6.89 1.22 -19.20
N VAL A 6 6.55 1.13 -17.92
CA VAL A 6 6.36 2.26 -17.01
C VAL A 6 7.68 2.57 -16.31
N GLU A 7 8.11 3.83 -16.31
CA GLU A 7 9.30 4.31 -15.59
C GLU A 7 8.86 5.22 -14.45
N VAL A 8 9.38 4.99 -13.24
CA VAL A 8 9.03 5.74 -12.02
C VAL A 8 10.30 6.25 -11.33
N ASP A 9 10.33 7.54 -11.00
CA ASP A 9 11.35 8.10 -10.11
C ASP A 9 10.90 7.93 -8.65
N GLY A 10 11.49 6.98 -7.93
CA GLY A 10 11.20 6.68 -6.52
C GLY A 10 11.73 7.71 -5.51
N GLY A 11 12.34 8.80 -5.98
CA GLY A 11 12.81 9.92 -5.16
C GLY A 11 11.83 11.08 -5.04
N ILE A 12 10.76 11.09 -5.84
CA ILE A 12 9.75 12.17 -5.85
C ILE A 12 8.68 11.97 -4.77
N MET A 13 7.83 12.98 -4.57
CA MET A 13 6.73 12.98 -3.60
C MET A 13 7.21 12.68 -2.17
N GLU A 14 6.74 11.62 -1.50
CA GLU A 14 7.23 11.29 -0.15
C GLU A 14 8.65 10.69 -0.15
N GLY A 15 9.16 10.30 -1.32
CA GLY A 15 10.48 9.70 -1.52
C GLY A 15 10.69 8.48 -0.61
N GLY A 16 9.61 7.73 -0.34
CA GLY A 16 9.53 6.69 0.66
C GLY A 16 9.26 5.33 0.05
N GLY A 17 8.55 4.49 0.79
CA GLY A 17 8.15 3.16 0.31
C GLY A 17 6.77 3.14 -0.33
N GLN A 18 5.98 4.21 -0.24
CA GLN A 18 4.59 4.22 -0.72
C GLN A 18 4.54 4.22 -2.23
N ILE A 19 5.36 5.09 -2.86
CA ILE A 19 5.48 5.10 -4.33
C ILE A 19 5.80 3.70 -4.87
N LEU A 20 6.76 3.01 -4.25
CA LEU A 20 7.17 1.67 -4.65
C LEU A 20 6.04 0.64 -4.50
N ARG A 21 5.31 0.67 -3.38
CA ARG A 21 4.18 -0.27 -3.14
C ARG A 21 3.08 -0.07 -4.17
N VAL A 22 2.67 1.18 -4.41
CA VAL A 22 1.55 1.48 -5.29
C VAL A 22 1.91 1.24 -6.75
N SER A 23 3.08 1.71 -7.21
CA SER A 23 3.52 1.47 -8.60
C SER A 23 3.63 -0.02 -8.91
N THR A 24 4.15 -0.83 -7.97
CA THR A 24 4.29 -2.29 -8.17
C THR A 24 2.92 -2.99 -8.21
N ALA A 25 2.00 -2.63 -7.31
CA ALA A 25 0.65 -3.17 -7.32
C ALA A 25 -0.10 -2.80 -8.61
N LEU A 26 0.01 -1.55 -9.08
CA LEU A 26 -0.59 -1.12 -10.34
C LEU A 26 0.02 -1.80 -11.56
N SER A 27 1.35 -1.95 -11.60
CA SER A 27 2.05 -2.72 -12.64
C SER A 27 1.48 -4.13 -12.73
N CYS A 28 1.33 -4.80 -11.59
CA CYS A 28 0.74 -6.14 -11.49
C CYS A 28 -0.71 -6.18 -12.00
N LEU A 29 -1.57 -5.25 -11.58
CA LEU A 29 -2.97 -5.18 -12.01
C LEU A 29 -3.14 -4.85 -13.49
N LEU A 30 -2.26 -4.02 -14.05
CA LEU A 30 -2.32 -3.58 -15.45
C LEU A 30 -1.58 -4.52 -16.41
N GLY A 31 -0.76 -5.44 -15.90
CA GLY A 31 0.10 -6.30 -16.72
C GLY A 31 1.18 -5.52 -17.48
N LEU A 32 1.63 -4.38 -16.95
CA LEU A 32 2.62 -3.51 -17.60
C LEU A 32 3.97 -3.61 -16.88
N PRO A 33 5.09 -3.89 -17.58
CA PRO A 33 6.43 -3.84 -16.99
C PRO A 33 6.71 -2.50 -16.31
N LEU A 34 7.38 -2.54 -15.16
CA LEU A 34 7.72 -1.38 -14.34
C LEU A 34 9.22 -1.33 -14.10
N ARG A 35 9.80 -0.14 -14.22
CA ARG A 35 11.14 0.18 -13.71
C ARG A 35 11.04 1.34 -12.74
N VAL A 36 11.62 1.17 -11.56
CA VAL A 36 11.68 2.21 -10.53
C VAL A 36 13.14 2.55 -10.28
N GLN A 37 13.50 3.82 -10.43
CA GLN A 37 14.85 4.33 -10.16
C GLN A 37 14.86 5.22 -8.93
N LYS A 38 16.04 5.58 -8.41
CA LYS A 38 16.22 6.52 -7.27
C LYS A 38 15.38 6.16 -6.03
N ILE A 39 15.21 4.86 -5.77
CA ILE A 39 14.40 4.37 -4.65
C ILE A 39 14.91 4.97 -3.35
N ARG A 40 14.07 5.76 -2.68
CA ARG A 40 14.36 6.41 -1.39
C ARG A 40 15.60 7.31 -1.41
N ALA A 41 15.90 7.94 -2.56
CA ALA A 41 17.10 8.78 -2.73
C ALA A 41 17.21 9.94 -1.72
N GLY A 42 16.08 10.51 -1.28
CA GLY A 42 16.05 11.60 -0.30
C GLY A 42 16.11 11.18 1.17
N ARG A 43 16.23 9.88 1.47
CA ARG A 43 16.26 9.38 2.87
C ARG A 43 17.70 9.27 3.36
N SER A 44 17.88 9.33 4.68
CA SER A 44 19.19 9.13 5.35
C SER A 44 19.89 7.83 4.96
N THR A 45 19.11 6.85 4.52
CA THR A 45 19.55 5.53 4.13
C THR A 45 18.78 5.13 2.87
N PRO A 46 19.30 5.41 1.66
CA PRO A 46 18.62 5.13 0.41
C PRO A 46 18.40 3.64 0.11
N GLY A 47 17.63 3.37 -0.94
CA GLY A 47 17.40 2.03 -1.49
C GLY A 47 16.38 1.17 -0.75
N LEU A 48 16.23 -0.08 -1.19
CA LEU A 48 15.30 -1.04 -0.61
C LEU A 48 15.65 -1.37 0.85
N ARG A 49 14.60 -1.51 1.66
CA ARG A 49 14.68 -2.03 3.04
C ARG A 49 14.09 -3.43 3.05
N PRO A 50 14.35 -4.26 4.07
CA PRO A 50 13.82 -5.63 4.14
C PRO A 50 12.31 -5.72 3.86
N GLN A 51 11.52 -4.82 4.46
CA GLN A 51 10.08 -4.75 4.20
C GLN A 51 9.72 -4.41 2.74
N HIS A 52 10.45 -3.50 2.10
CA HIS A 52 10.22 -3.18 0.69
C HIS A 52 10.50 -4.39 -0.19
N LEU A 53 11.65 -5.03 0.02
CA LEU A 53 12.07 -6.21 -0.71
C LEU A 53 11.03 -7.34 -0.57
N SER A 54 10.65 -7.70 0.66
CA SER A 54 9.65 -8.74 0.90
C SER A 54 8.29 -8.42 0.29
N GLY A 55 7.90 -7.14 0.25
CA GLY A 55 6.68 -6.70 -0.41
C GLY A 55 6.73 -6.86 -1.94
N LEU A 56 7.87 -6.52 -2.56
CA LEU A 56 8.08 -6.70 -4.00
C LEU A 56 8.13 -8.19 -4.38
N GLU A 57 8.88 -8.99 -3.64
CA GLU A 57 8.97 -10.45 -3.82
C GLU A 57 7.60 -11.10 -3.70
N MET A 58 6.78 -10.65 -2.74
CA MET A 58 5.43 -11.14 -2.58
C MET A 58 4.55 -10.85 -3.80
N VAL A 59 4.62 -9.64 -4.38
CA VAL A 59 3.87 -9.32 -5.60
C VAL A 59 4.38 -10.10 -6.80
N ARG A 60 5.70 -10.30 -6.92
CA ARG A 60 6.29 -11.19 -7.91
C ARG A 60 5.71 -12.59 -7.82
N ASP A 61 5.69 -13.16 -6.61
CA ASP A 61 5.21 -14.54 -6.39
C ASP A 61 3.69 -14.66 -6.63
N LEU A 62 2.93 -13.62 -6.29
CA LEU A 62 1.48 -13.53 -6.54
C LEU A 62 1.11 -13.65 -8.02
N CYS A 63 1.96 -13.14 -8.90
CA CYS A 63 1.71 -13.15 -10.34
C CYS A 63 2.60 -14.11 -11.13
N ASP A 64 3.54 -14.81 -10.49
CA ASP A 64 4.61 -15.58 -11.17
C ASP A 64 5.43 -14.68 -12.12
N GLY A 65 5.67 -13.44 -11.69
CA GLY A 65 6.40 -12.43 -12.46
C GLY A 65 7.91 -12.53 -12.30
N HIS A 66 8.61 -11.64 -13.00
CA HIS A 66 10.07 -11.51 -12.91
C HIS A 66 10.46 -10.21 -12.21
N LEU A 67 11.48 -10.26 -11.36
CA LEU A 67 11.95 -9.12 -10.57
C LEU A 67 13.49 -9.07 -10.58
N GLU A 68 14.03 -7.99 -11.10
CA GLU A 68 15.47 -7.74 -11.22
C GLU A 68 15.91 -6.58 -10.32
N GLY A 69 17.15 -6.65 -9.84
CA GLY A 69 17.73 -5.62 -8.97
C GLY A 69 17.12 -5.58 -7.57
N ALA A 70 16.31 -6.55 -7.17
CA ALA A 70 15.66 -6.57 -5.86
C ALA A 70 16.57 -7.18 -4.78
N GLU A 71 17.46 -6.37 -4.25
CA GLU A 71 18.29 -6.70 -3.08
C GLU A 71 18.24 -5.54 -2.06
N ILE A 72 18.58 -5.82 -0.80
CA ILE A 72 18.59 -4.79 0.25
C ILE A 72 19.61 -3.71 -0.14
N GLY A 73 19.18 -2.45 -0.14
CA GLY A 73 20.00 -1.30 -0.55
C GLY A 73 19.87 -0.92 -2.01
N SER A 74 19.20 -1.72 -2.86
CA SER A 74 19.00 -1.37 -4.27
C SER A 74 18.26 -0.07 -4.45
N THR A 75 18.79 0.78 -5.33
CA THR A 75 18.19 2.06 -5.71
C THR A 75 17.41 1.97 -7.03
N GLU A 76 17.43 0.81 -7.68
CA GLU A 76 16.72 0.53 -8.92
C GLU A 76 16.18 -0.90 -8.93
N ILE A 77 14.96 -1.10 -9.45
CA ILE A 77 14.39 -2.41 -9.75
C ILE A 77 13.71 -2.40 -11.11
N THR A 78 13.63 -3.59 -11.74
CA THR A 78 12.73 -3.85 -12.86
C THR A 78 11.80 -4.99 -12.48
N PHE A 79 10.50 -4.77 -12.62
CA PHE A 79 9.45 -5.74 -12.35
C PHE A 79 8.64 -5.99 -13.62
N ILE A 80 8.49 -7.26 -13.99
CA ILE A 80 7.72 -7.70 -15.16
C ILE A 80 6.59 -8.60 -14.63
N PRO A 81 5.35 -8.10 -14.55
CA PRO A 81 4.23 -8.85 -14.01
C PRO A 81 3.71 -9.88 -15.02
N GLU A 82 3.13 -10.94 -14.48
CA GLU A 82 2.39 -11.97 -15.21
C GLU A 82 0.94 -12.03 -14.65
N LYS A 83 0.16 -13.07 -14.99
CA LYS A 83 -1.22 -13.18 -14.50
C LYS A 83 -1.28 -13.47 -13.00
N ILE A 84 -2.04 -12.67 -12.26
CA ILE A 84 -2.29 -12.85 -10.82
C ILE A 84 -2.96 -14.20 -10.55
N ARG A 85 -2.43 -14.95 -9.58
CA ARG A 85 -2.93 -16.26 -9.17
C ARG A 85 -3.43 -16.23 -7.72
N GLY A 86 -4.55 -16.89 -7.47
CA GLY A 86 -4.98 -17.18 -6.11
C GLY A 86 -4.14 -18.29 -5.47
N GLY A 87 -4.46 -18.65 -4.23
CA GLY A 87 -3.71 -19.62 -3.44
C GLY A 87 -3.04 -19.03 -2.20
N ILE A 88 -2.08 -19.76 -1.63
CA ILE A 88 -1.41 -19.39 -0.39
C ILE A 88 -0.11 -18.65 -0.71
N HIS A 89 0.01 -17.42 -0.21
CA HIS A 89 1.18 -16.57 -0.43
C HIS A 89 1.78 -16.17 0.91
N THR A 90 3.08 -16.37 1.07
CA THR A 90 3.78 -16.10 2.33
C THR A 90 4.85 -15.04 2.13
N ALA A 91 4.87 -14.04 3.01
CA ALA A 91 5.91 -13.03 3.04
C ALA A 91 6.44 -12.86 4.46
N ASP A 92 7.75 -12.74 4.60
CA ASP A 92 8.43 -12.62 5.89
C ASP A 92 9.52 -11.56 5.80
N THR A 93 9.32 -10.45 6.50
CA THR A 93 10.28 -9.33 6.48
C THR A 93 11.60 -9.67 7.18
N LYS A 94 11.69 -10.81 7.87
CA LYS A 94 12.84 -11.27 8.69
C LYS A 94 13.28 -10.25 9.75
N THR A 95 12.45 -9.24 10.01
CA THR A 95 12.72 -8.07 10.84
C THR A 95 11.42 -7.60 11.50
N ALA A 96 11.46 -6.49 12.23
CA ALA A 96 10.25 -5.84 12.74
C ALA A 96 9.48 -5.04 11.66
N GLY A 97 9.77 -5.24 10.37
CA GLY A 97 9.04 -4.58 9.27
C GLY A 97 7.54 -4.87 9.34
N SER A 98 6.71 -3.83 9.23
CA SER A 98 5.25 -3.92 9.33
C SER A 98 4.60 -4.89 8.34
N VAL A 99 3.81 -5.82 8.87
CA VAL A 99 2.94 -6.70 8.08
C VAL A 99 1.80 -5.93 7.40
N CYS A 100 1.37 -4.80 7.96
CA CYS A 100 0.32 -3.98 7.36
C CYS A 100 0.80 -3.31 6.06
N LEU A 101 2.08 -2.97 5.93
CA LEU A 101 2.62 -2.45 4.67
C LEU A 101 2.85 -3.57 3.63
N LEU A 102 3.16 -4.80 4.05
CA LEU A 102 3.12 -5.96 3.15
C LEU A 102 1.70 -6.17 2.62
N MET A 103 0.71 -6.08 3.51
CA MET A 103 -0.69 -6.15 3.14
C MET A 103 -1.08 -5.04 2.16
N GLN A 104 -0.64 -3.80 2.37
CA GLN A 104 -0.94 -2.69 1.45
C GLN A 104 -0.50 -2.96 0.01
N VAL A 105 0.66 -3.57 -0.20
CA VAL A 105 1.19 -3.84 -1.55
C VAL A 105 0.55 -5.07 -2.19
N SER A 106 0.23 -6.09 -1.39
CA SER A 106 -0.33 -7.35 -1.91
C SER A 106 -1.84 -7.35 -2.07
N MET A 107 -2.57 -6.64 -1.20
CA MET A 107 -4.04 -6.67 -1.14
C MET A 107 -4.70 -6.28 -2.47
N PRO A 108 -4.29 -5.20 -3.18
CA PRO A 108 -4.87 -4.88 -4.48
C PRO A 108 -4.75 -6.04 -5.45
N CYS A 109 -3.62 -6.75 -5.46
CA CYS A 109 -3.41 -7.88 -6.37
C CYS A 109 -4.37 -9.04 -6.04
N VAL A 110 -4.45 -9.47 -4.77
CA VAL A 110 -5.31 -10.61 -4.39
C VAL A 110 -6.80 -10.34 -4.55
N LEU A 111 -7.23 -9.07 -4.48
CA LEU A 111 -8.62 -8.69 -4.79
C LEU A 111 -9.01 -8.98 -6.24
N PHE A 112 -8.03 -9.03 -7.14
CA PHE A 112 -8.20 -9.30 -8.57
C PHE A 112 -7.69 -10.69 -8.97
N ALA A 113 -7.35 -11.54 -8.00
CA ALA A 113 -6.92 -12.90 -8.28
C ALA A 113 -8.08 -13.74 -8.85
N ALA A 114 -7.77 -14.64 -9.79
CA ALA A 114 -8.76 -15.51 -10.42
C ALA A 114 -9.41 -16.53 -9.46
N SER A 115 -8.86 -16.69 -8.25
CA SER A 115 -9.36 -17.60 -7.22
C SER A 115 -9.03 -17.06 -5.82
N PRO A 116 -9.70 -17.57 -4.75
CA PRO A 116 -9.44 -17.14 -3.38
C PRO A 116 -7.97 -17.22 -3.00
N SER A 117 -7.52 -16.25 -2.19
CA SER A 117 -6.12 -16.14 -1.74
C SER A 117 -6.03 -16.13 -0.22
N GLU A 118 -4.99 -16.77 0.32
CA GLU A 118 -4.60 -16.71 1.74
C GLU A 118 -3.24 -16.03 1.85
N LEU A 119 -3.15 -14.95 2.63
CA LEU A 119 -1.91 -14.23 2.88
C LEU A 119 -1.34 -14.57 4.25
N ARG A 120 -0.10 -15.06 4.29
CA ARG A 120 0.65 -15.36 5.52
C ARG A 120 1.79 -14.36 5.69
N LEU A 121 1.52 -13.30 6.45
CA LEU A 121 2.45 -12.18 6.61
C LEU A 121 3.19 -12.27 7.95
N LYS A 122 4.52 -12.22 7.92
CA LYS A 122 5.39 -12.26 9.11
C LYS A 122 6.24 -11.00 9.20
N GLY A 123 6.27 -10.40 10.39
CA GLY A 123 6.94 -9.14 10.65
C GLY A 123 6.37 -8.46 11.90
N GLY A 124 6.58 -7.16 12.04
CA GLY A 124 6.00 -6.36 13.11
C GLY A 124 4.50 -6.10 12.88
N THR A 125 3.69 -6.24 13.94
CA THR A 125 2.26 -5.88 13.92
C THR A 125 2.00 -4.44 14.36
N ASN A 126 2.96 -3.85 15.07
CA ASN A 126 2.88 -2.51 15.66
C ASN A 126 4.17 -1.74 15.38
N ALA A 127 4.51 -1.58 14.10
CA ALA A 127 5.71 -0.84 13.72
C ALA A 127 5.45 0.67 13.72
N GLU A 128 6.49 1.45 13.99
CA GLU A 128 6.47 2.90 13.82
C GLU A 128 6.28 3.28 12.35
N MET A 129 5.63 4.42 12.10
CA MET A 129 5.37 4.96 10.76
C MET A 129 4.62 4.00 9.82
N ALA A 130 3.84 3.08 10.40
CA ALA A 130 2.97 2.16 9.69
C ALA A 130 1.62 2.04 10.42
N PRO A 131 0.53 1.70 9.70
CA PRO A 131 -0.72 1.36 10.35
C PRO A 131 -0.54 0.22 11.34
N GLN A 132 -1.16 0.35 12.51
CA GLN A 132 -1.21 -0.70 13.51
C GLN A 132 -2.14 -1.82 13.04
N ILE A 133 -1.88 -3.06 13.44
CA ILE A 133 -2.70 -4.20 13.02
C ILE A 133 -4.17 -4.05 13.45
N ASP A 134 -4.41 -3.61 14.68
CA ASP A 134 -5.75 -3.42 15.24
C ASP A 134 -6.55 -2.38 14.46
N TYR A 135 -5.90 -1.27 14.08
CA TYR A 135 -6.48 -0.26 13.20
C TYR A 135 -6.82 -0.85 11.82
N THR A 136 -5.90 -1.64 11.24
CA THR A 136 -6.10 -2.27 9.93
C THR A 136 -7.30 -3.24 9.95
N MET A 137 -7.46 -4.00 11.03
CA MET A 137 -8.58 -4.93 11.21
C MET A 137 -9.91 -4.21 11.44
N MET A 138 -9.94 -3.30 12.41
CA MET A 138 -11.20 -2.70 12.88
C MET A 138 -11.69 -1.55 12.02
N VAL A 139 -10.80 -0.79 11.41
CA VAL A 139 -11.17 0.35 10.56
C VAL A 139 -11.20 -0.08 9.11
N ARG A 140 -10.04 -0.43 8.52
CA ARG A 140 -9.96 -0.80 7.10
C ARG A 140 -10.72 -2.09 6.77
N GLY A 141 -10.59 -3.13 7.60
CA GLY A 141 -11.32 -4.39 7.42
C GLY A 141 -12.84 -4.19 7.43
N THR A 142 -13.34 -3.37 8.36
CA THR A 142 -14.76 -3.01 8.41
C THR A 142 -15.20 -2.24 7.17
N SER A 143 -14.42 -1.26 6.70
CA SER A 143 -14.72 -0.53 5.46
C SER A 143 -14.85 -1.46 4.24
N LEU A 144 -13.98 -2.46 4.13
CA LEU A 144 -13.99 -3.41 3.01
C LEU A 144 -15.13 -4.45 3.12
N ASN A 145 -15.45 -4.89 4.34
CA ASN A 145 -16.60 -5.75 4.61
C ASN A 145 -17.92 -5.04 4.25
N MET A 146 -18.07 -3.77 4.65
CA MET A 146 -19.26 -2.96 4.32
C MET A 146 -19.45 -2.77 2.81
N ALA A 147 -18.37 -2.73 2.05
CA ALA A 147 -18.42 -2.66 0.59
C ALA A 147 -18.78 -4.00 -0.08
N GLY A 148 -18.88 -5.11 0.68
CA GLY A 148 -19.25 -6.44 0.17
C GLY A 148 -18.16 -7.13 -0.65
N ILE A 149 -16.91 -6.64 -0.58
CA ILE A 149 -15.83 -7.03 -1.49
C ILE A 149 -15.01 -8.20 -0.94
N PHE A 150 -15.01 -8.44 0.38
CA PHE A 150 -14.03 -9.33 1.00
C PHE A 150 -14.47 -9.88 2.36
N SER A 151 -13.94 -11.04 2.75
CA SER A 151 -14.03 -11.59 4.12
C SER A 151 -12.63 -11.98 4.59
N TRP A 152 -12.28 -11.57 5.81
CA TRP A 152 -10.92 -11.68 6.36
C TRP A 152 -10.92 -12.60 7.58
N THR A 153 -9.89 -13.41 7.73
CA THR A 153 -9.59 -14.10 8.99
C THR A 153 -8.11 -13.93 9.29
N PHE A 154 -7.81 -13.37 10.46
CA PHE A 154 -6.45 -13.11 10.90
C PHE A 154 -6.05 -14.11 11.99
N LEU A 155 -4.89 -14.74 11.83
CA LEU A 155 -4.22 -15.45 12.91
C LEU A 155 -3.01 -14.61 13.32
N LEU A 156 -3.11 -13.92 14.46
CA LEU A 156 -2.08 -13.02 14.94
C LEU A 156 -1.28 -13.64 16.08
N ARG A 157 0.02 -13.38 16.07
CA ARG A 157 0.90 -13.59 17.21
C ARG A 157 1.58 -12.27 17.52
N HIS A 158 1.20 -11.66 18.65
CA HIS A 158 1.77 -10.38 19.06
C HIS A 158 3.09 -10.57 19.81
N VAL A 159 4.02 -9.66 19.55
CA VAL A 159 5.22 -9.46 20.36
C VAL A 159 5.19 -8.02 20.81
N PHE A 160 4.99 -7.81 22.11
CA PHE A 160 4.90 -6.49 22.71
C PHE A 160 6.29 -6.02 23.15
N PHE A 161 6.65 -4.81 22.76
CA PHE A 161 7.80 -4.08 23.31
C PHE A 161 7.27 -3.10 24.36
N GLY A 162 7.95 -2.97 25.49
CA GLY A 162 7.49 -2.15 26.61
C GLY A 162 7.40 -0.67 26.22
N VAL A 163 6.20 -0.10 26.29
CA VAL A 163 5.91 1.33 26.08
C VAL A 163 5.08 1.87 27.23
N ASN A 164 5.17 3.16 27.50
CA ASN A 164 4.37 3.79 28.55
C ASN A 164 2.91 3.94 28.09
N ALA A 165 2.00 3.24 28.75
CA ALA A 165 0.59 3.18 28.35
C ALA A 165 -0.11 4.55 28.38
N ASP A 166 0.20 5.40 29.36
CA ASP A 166 -0.41 6.73 29.48
C ASP A 166 -0.02 7.61 28.30
N LYS A 167 1.28 7.60 27.95
CA LYS A 167 1.78 8.34 26.79
C LYS A 167 1.11 7.87 25.50
N VAL A 168 1.05 6.56 25.27
CA VAL A 168 0.42 5.98 24.07
C VAL A 168 -1.07 6.31 24.02
N GLY A 169 -1.76 6.26 25.16
CA GLY A 169 -3.18 6.60 25.26
C GLY A 169 -3.46 8.08 24.95
N ILE A 170 -2.62 9.00 25.44
CA ILE A 170 -2.73 10.43 25.15
C ILE A 170 -2.50 10.70 23.66
N GLU A 171 -1.41 10.17 23.08
CA GLU A 171 -1.10 10.35 21.65
C GLU A 171 -2.23 9.82 20.76
N ALA A 172 -2.78 8.64 21.08
CA ALA A 172 -3.90 8.07 20.34
C ALA A 172 -5.17 8.95 20.44
N ALA A 173 -5.47 9.50 21.61
CA ALA A 173 -6.61 10.39 21.81
C ALA A 173 -6.45 11.71 21.04
N GLU A 174 -5.24 12.28 21.03
CA GLU A 174 -4.94 13.51 20.28
C GLU A 174 -5.12 13.32 18.78
N VAL A 175 -4.59 12.22 18.22
CA VAL A 175 -4.76 11.86 16.81
C VAL A 175 -6.24 11.65 16.46
N LEU A 176 -7.00 10.97 17.32
CA LEU A 176 -8.43 10.78 17.12
C LEU A 176 -9.19 12.12 17.11
N LEU A 177 -8.91 13.00 18.09
CA LEU A 177 -9.54 14.32 18.16
C LEU A 177 -9.19 15.19 16.96
N ALA A 178 -7.96 15.15 16.48
CA ALA A 178 -7.55 15.84 15.25
C ALA A 178 -8.36 15.36 14.04
N ASN A 179 -8.55 14.04 13.92
CA ASN A 179 -9.32 13.46 12.82
C ASN A 179 -10.83 13.73 12.92
N LEU A 180 -11.40 13.79 14.12
CA LEU A 180 -12.81 14.17 14.29
C LEU A 180 -13.09 15.64 13.96
N ARG A 181 -12.09 16.53 14.11
CA ARG A 181 -12.25 17.97 13.91
C ARG A 181 -12.30 18.41 12.45
N HIS A 182 -11.69 17.66 11.54
CA HIS A 182 -11.65 18.05 10.11
C HIS A 182 -12.95 17.74 9.35
N GLY A 183 -13.87 16.97 9.95
CA GLY A 183 -15.19 16.70 9.40
C GLY A 183 -15.23 15.71 8.23
N GLY A 184 -14.09 15.13 7.86
CA GLY A 184 -13.98 14.07 6.87
C GLY A 184 -14.56 12.74 7.36
N THR A 185 -15.04 11.95 6.40
CA THR A 185 -15.61 10.60 6.67
C THR A 185 -14.56 9.52 6.86
N VAL A 186 -13.30 9.84 6.57
CA VAL A 186 -12.14 8.96 6.66
C VAL A 186 -10.99 9.70 7.34
N ASP A 187 -10.23 9.02 8.20
CA ASP A 187 -9.06 9.59 8.85
C ASP A 187 -7.84 9.64 7.92
N GLU A 188 -6.81 10.39 8.31
CA GLU A 188 -5.56 10.56 7.54
C GLU A 188 -4.89 9.25 7.09
N TYR A 189 -4.97 8.17 7.87
CA TYR A 189 -4.36 6.89 7.52
C TYR A 189 -5.24 6.05 6.60
N LEU A 190 -6.56 6.12 6.74
CA LEU A 190 -7.48 5.43 5.83
C LEU A 190 -7.49 6.07 4.45
N GLN A 191 -7.32 7.40 4.38
CA GLN A 191 -7.21 8.14 3.13
C GLN A 191 -6.11 7.56 2.22
N ASP A 192 -4.94 7.23 2.79
CA ASP A 192 -3.83 6.61 2.06
C ASP A 192 -4.09 5.16 1.64
N GLN A 193 -5.22 4.58 2.03
CA GLN A 193 -5.56 3.19 1.81
C GLN A 193 -6.82 3.03 0.94
N VAL A 194 -7.67 4.07 0.83
CA VAL A 194 -8.88 4.03 0.00
C VAL A 194 -8.59 3.94 -1.49
N THR A 195 -7.41 4.35 -1.96
CA THR A 195 -6.97 4.16 -3.35
C THR A 195 -7.09 2.69 -3.77
N SER A 196 -6.75 1.76 -2.88
CA SER A 196 -6.93 0.32 -3.12
C SER A 196 -8.39 -0.12 -3.19
N THR A 197 -9.26 0.47 -2.37
CA THR A 197 -10.71 0.20 -2.38
C THR A 197 -11.32 0.68 -3.68
N THR A 198 -10.93 1.85 -4.17
CA THR A 198 -11.33 2.39 -5.47
C THR A 198 -11.02 1.45 -6.63
N LEU A 199 -9.86 0.78 -6.60
CA LEU A 199 -9.45 -0.11 -7.69
C LEU A 199 -10.40 -1.29 -7.86
N SER A 200 -11.08 -1.75 -6.80
CA SER A 200 -12.03 -2.88 -6.78
C SER A 200 -13.29 -2.72 -7.63
N GLY A 201 -13.50 -1.57 -8.29
CA GLY A 201 -14.67 -1.31 -9.14
C GLY A 201 -15.91 -0.82 -8.37
N SER A 202 -15.85 -0.79 -7.04
CA SER A 202 -16.80 0.00 -6.25
C SER A 202 -16.60 1.49 -6.57
N LYS A 203 -17.68 2.29 -6.61
CA LYS A 203 -17.62 3.76 -6.74
C LYS A 203 -17.92 4.41 -5.38
N PRO A 204 -17.07 4.23 -4.36
CA PRO A 204 -17.29 4.90 -3.10
C PRO A 204 -17.00 6.39 -3.25
N SER A 205 -17.82 7.21 -2.62
CA SER A 205 -17.57 8.64 -2.46
C SER A 205 -17.17 8.87 -1.01
N PHE A 206 -15.95 9.34 -0.78
CA PHE A 206 -15.46 9.71 0.54
C PHE A 206 -15.30 11.22 0.62
N LEU A 207 -15.76 11.82 1.73
CA LEU A 207 -15.33 13.16 2.10
C LEU A 207 -13.97 13.02 2.77
N LEU A 208 -12.94 13.50 2.08
CA LEU A 208 -11.56 13.48 2.53
C LEU A 208 -11.33 14.57 3.59
N GLY A 209 -10.46 14.26 4.55
CA GLY A 209 -10.02 15.18 5.59
C GLY A 209 -8.80 15.99 5.13
N LEU A 210 -7.80 16.11 6.00
CA LEU A 210 -6.53 16.74 5.65
C LEU A 210 -5.79 15.92 4.58
N ASN A 211 -5.31 16.60 3.52
CA ASN A 211 -4.49 16.00 2.49
C ASN A 211 -3.11 15.62 3.03
N THR A 212 -2.76 14.35 2.95
CA THR A 212 -1.44 13.82 3.31
C THR A 212 -0.53 13.76 2.07
N ILE A 213 0.80 13.79 2.27
CA ILE A 213 1.77 13.57 1.19
C ILE A 213 1.66 12.15 0.59
N MET A 214 1.24 11.19 1.41
CA MET A 214 1.01 9.79 1.05
C MET A 214 -0.17 9.67 0.08
N LEU A 215 -1.32 10.27 0.40
CA LEU A 215 -2.48 10.36 -0.49
C LEU A 215 -2.14 11.03 -1.83
N ASN A 216 -1.38 12.12 -1.79
CA ASN A 216 -0.95 12.79 -3.01
C ASN A 216 -0.04 11.89 -3.86
N THR A 217 0.77 11.03 -3.22
CA THR A 217 1.60 10.03 -3.92
C THR A 217 0.74 8.98 -4.59
N ASP A 218 -0.30 8.50 -3.91
CA ASP A 218 -1.26 7.55 -4.49
C ASP A 218 -1.97 8.13 -5.72
N PHE A 219 -2.44 9.38 -5.62
CA PHE A 219 -3.05 10.09 -6.74
C PHE A 219 -2.06 10.30 -7.88
N PHE A 220 -0.81 10.64 -7.55
CA PHE A 220 0.33 10.68 -8.47
C PHE A 220 0.74 9.30 -9.00
N ASN A 221 0.24 8.18 -8.48
CA ASN A 221 0.46 6.86 -9.09
C ASN A 221 -0.72 6.37 -9.92
N CYS A 222 -1.92 6.89 -9.65
CA CYS A 222 -3.14 6.54 -10.38
C CYS A 222 -3.55 7.49 -11.53
N GLY A 223 -2.90 8.65 -11.69
CA GLY A 223 -3.20 9.60 -12.77
C GLY A 223 -4.29 10.58 -12.38
N ILE A 224 -4.59 10.64 -11.08
CA ILE A 224 -5.80 11.28 -10.55
C ILE A 224 -5.51 12.77 -10.38
N LYS A 225 -6.17 13.57 -11.22
CA LYS A 225 -6.25 15.02 -11.03
C LYS A 225 -7.48 15.30 -10.15
N TYR A 226 -7.27 15.98 -9.03
CA TYR A 226 -8.34 16.39 -8.13
C TYR A 226 -8.29 17.91 -7.94
N THR A 227 -9.47 18.51 -7.82
CA THR A 227 -9.66 19.92 -7.50
C THR A 227 -10.61 19.96 -6.30
N ASP A 228 -10.03 20.12 -5.11
CA ASP A 228 -10.68 20.39 -3.81
C ASP A 228 -11.74 19.41 -3.26
N THR A 229 -11.39 18.83 -2.10
CA THR A 229 -12.21 18.24 -1.01
C THR A 229 -13.15 17.07 -1.33
N PHE A 230 -13.49 16.79 -2.58
CA PHE A 230 -14.35 15.67 -2.98
C PHE A 230 -13.65 14.83 -4.06
N VAL A 231 -13.41 13.55 -3.78
CA VAL A 231 -12.83 12.62 -4.75
C VAL A 231 -13.82 11.50 -5.00
N SER A 232 -14.52 11.57 -6.14
CA SER A 232 -15.24 10.44 -6.70
C SER A 232 -14.28 9.67 -7.59
N PHE A 233 -14.12 8.37 -7.35
CA PHE A 233 -13.23 7.58 -8.17
C PHE A 233 -14.00 6.75 -9.22
N SER A 234 -13.54 6.77 -10.46
CA SER A 234 -13.96 5.86 -11.51
C SER A 234 -12.74 5.24 -12.16
N TRP A 235 -12.78 3.92 -12.40
CA TRP A 235 -11.68 3.20 -13.08
C TRP A 235 -11.33 3.83 -14.44
N SER A 236 -12.32 4.38 -15.13
CA SER A 236 -12.14 5.12 -16.40
C SER A 236 -11.37 6.46 -16.27
N GLN A 237 -11.17 6.97 -15.06
CA GLN A 237 -10.45 8.20 -14.77
C GLN A 237 -8.98 7.97 -14.39
N CYS A 238 -8.56 6.73 -14.11
CA CYS A 238 -7.14 6.38 -13.99
C CYS A 238 -6.46 6.49 -15.36
N LYS A 239 -6.11 7.71 -15.77
CA LYS A 239 -5.25 7.96 -16.92
C LYS A 239 -3.81 7.77 -16.45
N VAL A 240 -3.30 6.53 -16.61
CA VAL A 240 -1.91 6.16 -16.32
C VAL A 240 -0.95 7.22 -16.89
N PHE A 241 0.02 7.65 -16.07
CA PHE A 241 0.75 8.90 -16.24
C PHE A 241 1.31 9.13 -17.65
N PRO A 242 1.08 10.31 -18.22
CA PRO A 242 1.99 10.86 -19.20
C PRO A 242 3.23 11.39 -18.46
N VAL A 243 4.42 10.99 -18.92
CA VAL A 243 5.57 11.90 -18.88
C VAL A 243 5.49 12.74 -20.15
#